data_AF-A0A7R9TN88-F1
#
_entry.id   AF-A0A7R9TN88-F1
#
_cell.length_a   1.000
_cell.length_b   1.000
_cell.length_c   1.000
_cell.angle_alpha   90.00
_cell.angle_beta   90.00
_cell.angle_gamma   90.00
#
_symmetry.space_group_name_H-M   'P 1'
#
loop_
_entity.id
_entity.type
_entity.pdbx_description
1 polymer ?
#
loop_
_entity_poly.entity_id
_entity_poly.type
_entity_poly.pdbx_seq_one_letter_code
_entity_poly.pdbx_strand_id
1 'polypeptide(L)'
;RIDRLKTKKASLRTQVEEIKYSGVGGSASRRLIDEHEAELADADRAFEDVRNKYERLSRVLVDMKAGIGHLTDKLKVMKMDAPAIPLSDDTVVDVLRRAEQKLLRSLDAIAAAGEETGGDVGTAGGASATGAGSWALTAGAPGADRSDDGGMLPAHNVRVLKAEPEQSDDDDDDSGDDLTGDVPDRNFVKAAAEEKESRAVRERQKA
;
A
#
# COMPACT_ATOMS: atom_id res chain seq x y z
N ARG A 1 -61.34 52.71 -11.65
CA ARG A 1 -60.07 52.53 -12.42
C ARG A 1 -58.84 52.90 -11.59
N ILE A 2 -58.86 54.02 -10.88
CA ILE A 2 -57.75 54.47 -10.01
C ILE A 2 -57.48 53.48 -8.87
N ASP A 3 -58.51 52.94 -8.22
CA ASP A 3 -58.30 52.02 -7.09
C ASP A 3 -57.70 50.68 -7.51
N ARG A 4 -58.09 50.18 -8.69
CA ARG A 4 -57.48 48.99 -9.31
C ARG A 4 -55.98 49.20 -9.62
N LEU A 5 -55.58 50.42 -9.98
CA LEU A 5 -54.18 50.75 -10.21
C LEU A 5 -53.41 50.90 -8.89
N LYS A 6 -54.05 51.42 -7.83
CA LYS A 6 -53.46 51.52 -6.49
C LYS A 6 -53.22 50.14 -5.86
N THR A 7 -54.19 49.23 -5.95
CA THR A 7 -54.03 47.87 -5.44
C THR A 7 -52.96 47.10 -6.20
N LYS A 8 -52.92 47.23 -7.53
CA LYS A 8 -51.86 46.59 -8.35
C LYS A 8 -50.48 47.17 -8.08
N LYS A 9 -50.38 48.48 -7.82
CA LYS A 9 -49.13 49.13 -7.39
C LYS A 9 -48.67 48.65 -6.01
N ALA A 10 -49.62 48.46 -5.08
CA ALA A 10 -49.33 47.91 -3.76
C ALA A 10 -48.84 46.46 -3.87
N SER A 11 -49.52 45.60 -4.63
CA SER A 11 -49.09 44.20 -4.81
C SER A 11 -47.73 44.10 -5.49
N LEU A 12 -47.48 44.93 -6.52
CA LEU A 12 -46.18 44.97 -7.19
C LEU A 12 -45.09 45.49 -6.26
N ARG A 13 -45.37 46.44 -5.36
CA ARG A 13 -44.41 46.86 -4.34
C ARG A 13 -44.08 45.73 -3.38
N THR A 14 -45.09 45.02 -2.88
CA THR A 14 -44.89 43.86 -2.01
C THR A 14 -44.09 42.77 -2.71
N GLN A 15 -44.39 42.45 -3.97
CA GLN A 15 -43.61 41.48 -4.75
C GLN A 15 -42.17 41.97 -5.01
N VAL A 16 -41.96 43.27 -5.21
CA VAL A 16 -40.61 43.84 -5.35
C VAL A 16 -39.86 43.80 -4.03
N GLU A 17 -40.50 44.06 -2.90
CA GLU A 17 -39.91 43.90 -1.57
C GLU A 17 -39.59 42.43 -1.30
N GLU A 18 -40.53 41.54 -1.58
CA GLU A 18 -40.31 40.10 -1.50
C GLU A 18 -39.11 39.69 -2.34
N ILE A 19 -39.03 40.04 -3.62
CA ILE A 19 -37.88 39.70 -4.48
C ILE A 19 -36.58 40.36 -4.01
N LYS A 20 -36.63 41.61 -3.52
CA LYS A 20 -35.44 42.30 -2.99
C LYS A 20 -34.89 41.63 -1.74
N TYR A 21 -35.75 41.04 -0.93
CA TYR A 21 -35.39 40.40 0.34
C TYR A 21 -35.37 38.87 0.28
N SER A 22 -35.87 38.26 -0.81
CA SER A 22 -35.84 36.82 -1.08
C SER A 22 -34.79 36.43 -2.14
N GLY A 23 -34.43 37.36 -3.03
CA GLY A 23 -33.58 37.10 -4.20
C GLY A 23 -32.08 37.25 -4.00
N VAL A 24 -31.63 37.76 -2.84
CA VAL A 24 -30.25 37.60 -2.41
C VAL A 24 -30.28 36.46 -1.43
N GLY A 25 -29.98 35.24 -1.91
CA GLY A 25 -30.03 34.01 -1.14
C GLY A 25 -29.66 34.27 0.31
N GLY A 26 -30.64 34.17 1.20
CA GLY A 26 -30.45 34.48 2.60
C GLY A 26 -29.24 33.72 3.11
N SER A 27 -28.50 34.26 4.09
CA SER A 27 -27.27 33.65 4.61
C SER A 27 -27.34 32.13 4.83
N ALA A 28 -28.53 31.58 5.10
CA ALA A 28 -28.80 30.15 5.17
C ALA A 28 -28.67 29.40 3.83
N SER A 29 -29.14 29.96 2.71
CA SER A 29 -29.03 29.34 1.38
C SER A 29 -27.58 29.25 0.91
N ARG A 30 -26.75 30.25 1.18
CA ARG A 30 -25.31 30.19 0.86
C ARG A 30 -24.57 29.18 1.74
N ARG A 31 -24.85 29.17 3.05
CA ARG A 31 -24.29 28.17 3.97
C ARG A 31 -24.64 26.75 3.57
N LEU A 32 -25.88 26.52 3.13
CA LEU A 32 -26.32 25.22 2.66
C LEU A 32 -25.57 24.80 1.37
N ILE A 33 -25.28 25.75 0.49
CA ILE A 33 -24.46 25.50 -0.70
C ILE A 33 -23.03 25.16 -0.27
N ASP A 34 -22.42 25.94 0.63
CA ASP A 34 -21.07 25.68 1.15
C ASP A 34 -20.99 24.31 1.86
N GLU A 35 -22.03 23.91 2.60
CA GLU A 35 -22.15 22.59 3.24
C GLU A 35 -22.23 21.47 2.20
N HIS A 36 -23.05 21.61 1.17
CA HIS A 36 -23.12 20.60 0.10
C HIS A 36 -21.84 20.53 -0.73
N GLU A 37 -21.17 21.66 -0.98
CA GLU A 37 -19.86 21.66 -1.64
C GLU A 37 -18.81 20.94 -0.79
N ALA A 38 -18.83 21.12 0.53
CA ALA A 38 -17.97 20.38 1.45
C ALA A 38 -18.31 18.88 1.49
N GLU A 39 -19.59 18.53 1.56
CA GLU A 39 -20.05 17.12 1.52
C GLU A 39 -19.63 16.42 0.22
N LEU A 40 -19.73 17.11 -0.92
CA LEU A 40 -19.27 16.58 -2.21
C LEU A 40 -17.76 16.38 -2.23
N ALA A 41 -16.99 17.36 -1.76
CA ALA A 41 -15.53 17.25 -1.71
C ALA A 41 -15.08 16.09 -0.79
N ASP A 42 -15.75 15.89 0.34
CA ASP A 42 -15.45 14.77 1.24
C ASP A 42 -15.87 13.42 0.66
N ALA A 43 -17.02 13.36 -0.03
CA ALA A 43 -17.46 12.16 -0.73
C ALA A 43 -16.50 11.79 -1.88
N ASP A 44 -16.01 12.76 -2.65
CA ASP A 44 -15.04 12.54 -3.72
C ASP A 44 -13.70 12.04 -3.18
N ARG A 45 -13.20 12.63 -2.08
CA ARG A 45 -11.99 12.13 -1.39
C ARG A 45 -12.16 10.69 -0.92
N ALA A 46 -13.29 10.37 -0.29
CA ALA A 46 -13.58 9.01 0.18
C ALA A 46 -13.69 8.03 -0.99
N PHE A 47 -14.26 8.46 -2.12
CA PHE A 47 -14.34 7.66 -3.33
C PHE A 47 -12.95 7.35 -3.90
N GLU A 48 -12.08 8.37 -4.03
CA GLU A 48 -10.70 8.18 -4.52
C GLU A 48 -9.88 7.26 -3.60
N ASP A 49 -10.02 7.38 -2.28
CA ASP A 49 -9.40 6.46 -1.32
C ASP A 49 -9.84 5.02 -1.52
N VAL A 50 -11.13 4.80 -1.76
CA VAL A 50 -11.71 3.48 -1.97
C VAL A 50 -11.27 2.93 -3.34
N ARG A 51 -11.28 3.77 -4.37
CA ARG A 51 -10.79 3.43 -5.71
C ARG A 51 -9.32 2.98 -5.67
N ASN A 52 -8.46 3.73 -5.00
CA ASN A 52 -7.04 3.39 -4.83
C ASN A 52 -6.85 2.03 -4.14
N LYS A 53 -7.68 1.72 -3.12
CA LYS A 53 -7.68 0.40 -2.46
C LYS A 53 -8.10 -0.71 -3.42
N TYR A 54 -9.14 -0.48 -4.23
CA TYR A 54 -9.60 -1.47 -5.22
C TYR A 54 -8.59 -1.69 -6.34
N GLU A 55 -7.95 -0.63 -6.84
CA GLU A 55 -6.88 -0.76 -7.84
C GLU A 55 -5.70 -1.55 -7.30
N ARG A 56 -5.29 -1.30 -6.05
CA ARG A 56 -4.26 -2.10 -5.38
C ARG A 56 -4.67 -3.56 -5.22
N LEU A 57 -5.88 -3.83 -4.75
CA LEU A 57 -6.39 -5.20 -4.60
C LEU A 57 -6.46 -5.93 -5.94
N SER A 58 -6.87 -5.24 -7.00
CA SER A 58 -6.93 -5.78 -8.36
C SER A 58 -5.55 -6.24 -8.82
N ARG A 59 -4.49 -5.42 -8.64
CA ARG A 59 -3.11 -5.80 -8.98
C ARG A 59 -2.67 -7.06 -8.22
N VAL A 60 -2.90 -7.09 -6.90
CA VAL A 60 -2.54 -8.26 -6.07
C VAL A 60 -3.30 -9.52 -6.49
N LEU A 61 -4.58 -9.42 -6.87
CA LEU A 61 -5.37 -10.56 -7.36
C LEU A 61 -4.87 -11.09 -8.70
N VAL A 62 -4.42 -10.21 -9.60
CA VAL A 62 -3.77 -10.61 -10.86
C VAL A 62 -2.47 -11.36 -10.59
N ASP A 63 -1.64 -10.85 -9.67
CA ASP A 63 -0.38 -11.50 -9.26
C ASP A 63 -0.65 -12.87 -8.62
N MET A 64 -1.66 -12.98 -7.75
CA MET A 64 -2.07 -14.23 -7.14
C MET A 64 -2.54 -15.25 -8.19
N LYS A 65 -3.37 -14.82 -9.15
CA LYS A 65 -3.85 -15.69 -10.24
C LYS A 65 -2.69 -16.20 -11.08
N ALA A 66 -1.73 -15.33 -11.43
CA ALA A 66 -0.52 -15.73 -12.14
C ALA A 66 0.33 -16.72 -11.32
N GLY A 67 0.52 -16.45 -10.02
CA GLY A 67 1.23 -17.33 -9.10
C GLY A 67 0.59 -18.71 -8.99
N ILE A 68 -0.74 -18.79 -8.93
CA ILE A 68 -1.49 -20.06 -8.92
C ILE A 68 -1.36 -20.79 -10.27
N GLY A 69 -1.35 -20.07 -11.38
CA GLY A 69 -1.04 -20.61 -12.70
C GLY A 69 0.34 -21.27 -12.74
N HIS A 70 1.37 -20.56 -12.29
CA HIS A 70 2.74 -21.08 -12.20
C HIS A 70 2.85 -22.28 -11.26
N LEU A 71 2.16 -22.25 -10.12
CA LEU A 71 2.14 -23.35 -9.17
C LEU A 71 1.50 -24.60 -9.81
N THR A 72 0.35 -24.41 -10.47
CA THR A 72 -0.35 -25.49 -11.16
C THR A 72 0.50 -26.10 -12.26
N ASP A 73 1.23 -25.27 -13.01
CA ASP A 73 2.16 -25.72 -14.05
C ASP A 73 3.30 -26.60 -13.51
N LYS A 74 3.94 -26.19 -12.41
CA LYS A 74 4.98 -27.00 -11.74
C LYS A 74 4.42 -28.32 -11.20
N LEU A 75 3.18 -28.30 -10.72
CA LEU A 75 2.50 -29.46 -10.15
C LEU A 75 1.78 -30.33 -11.20
N LYS A 76 1.92 -30.06 -12.51
CA LYS A 76 1.37 -30.90 -13.60
C LYS A 76 1.93 -32.32 -13.58
N VAL A 77 3.19 -32.48 -13.17
CA VAL A 77 3.88 -33.77 -13.11
C VAL A 77 3.21 -34.73 -12.12
N MET A 78 2.57 -34.20 -11.08
CA MET A 78 1.84 -34.99 -10.10
C MET A 78 0.39 -35.21 -10.53
N LYS A 79 0.07 -36.48 -10.80
CA LYS A 79 -1.28 -36.93 -11.13
C LYS A 79 -2.14 -36.95 -9.86
N MET A 80 -3.29 -36.28 -9.91
CA MET A 80 -4.38 -36.41 -8.95
C MET A 80 -5.49 -37.21 -9.62
N ASP A 81 -6.30 -37.92 -8.84
CA ASP A 81 -7.46 -38.66 -9.34
C ASP A 81 -8.61 -37.74 -9.82
N ALA A 82 -8.57 -36.45 -9.45
CA ALA A 82 -9.58 -35.46 -9.80
C ALA A 82 -9.26 -34.73 -11.12
N PRO A 83 -10.27 -34.44 -11.96
CA PRO A 83 -10.08 -33.74 -13.23
C PRO A 83 -9.58 -32.32 -13.01
N ALA A 84 -8.65 -31.86 -13.86
CA ALA A 84 -8.11 -30.51 -13.81
C ALA A 84 -9.24 -29.47 -14.00
N ILE A 85 -9.42 -28.59 -13.01
CA ILE A 85 -10.33 -27.44 -13.13
C ILE A 85 -9.56 -26.34 -13.88
N PRO A 86 -10.17 -25.71 -14.90
CA PRO A 86 -9.58 -24.55 -15.55
C PRO A 86 -9.48 -23.38 -14.58
N LEU A 87 -8.38 -22.62 -14.64
CA LEU A 87 -8.17 -21.43 -13.83
C LEU A 87 -9.02 -20.28 -14.38
N SER A 88 -10.08 -19.94 -13.67
CA SER A 88 -10.97 -18.80 -13.91
C SER A 88 -11.15 -18.02 -12.61
N ASP A 89 -11.67 -16.79 -12.66
CA ASP A 89 -11.77 -15.92 -11.49
C ASP A 89 -12.66 -16.52 -10.39
N ASP A 90 -13.69 -17.29 -10.77
CA ASP A 90 -14.57 -17.99 -9.84
C ASP A 90 -13.95 -19.28 -9.26
N THR A 91 -12.98 -19.87 -9.96
CA THR A 91 -12.39 -21.18 -9.61
C THR A 91 -10.96 -21.08 -9.04
N VAL A 92 -10.41 -19.87 -8.86
CA VAL A 92 -9.03 -19.66 -8.37
C VAL A 92 -8.79 -20.37 -7.04
N VAL A 93 -9.74 -20.28 -6.12
CA VAL A 93 -9.64 -20.89 -4.78
C VAL A 93 -9.65 -22.42 -4.86
N ASP A 94 -10.48 -23.00 -5.73
CA ASP A 94 -10.56 -24.45 -5.93
C ASP A 94 -9.27 -25.00 -6.55
N VAL A 95 -8.69 -24.27 -7.50
CA VAL A 95 -7.39 -24.64 -8.11
C VAL A 95 -6.28 -24.55 -7.06
N LEU A 96 -6.27 -23.51 -6.23
CA LEU A 96 -5.28 -23.36 -5.15
C LEU A 96 -5.38 -24.50 -4.13
N ARG A 97 -6.59 -24.87 -3.70
CA ARG A 97 -6.82 -25.99 -2.77
C ARG A 97 -6.31 -27.32 -3.34
N ARG A 98 -6.42 -27.51 -4.65
CA ARG A 98 -5.87 -28.71 -5.31
C ARG A 98 -4.35 -28.66 -5.42
N ALA A 99 -3.79 -27.49 -5.67
CA ALA A 99 -2.34 -27.30 -5.65
C ALA A 99 -1.77 -27.61 -4.25
N GLU A 100 -2.44 -27.15 -3.19
CA GLU A 100 -2.12 -27.52 -1.80
C GLU A 100 -2.17 -29.03 -1.58
N GLN A 101 -3.25 -29.70 -1.99
CA GLN A 101 -3.36 -31.17 -1.87
C GLN A 101 -2.25 -31.92 -2.62
N LYS A 102 -1.86 -31.44 -3.81
CA LYS A 102 -0.72 -32.00 -4.55
C LYS A 102 0.59 -31.83 -3.81
N LEU A 103 0.84 -30.65 -3.24
CA LEU A 103 2.04 -30.37 -2.46
C LEU A 103 2.11 -31.24 -1.20
N LEU A 104 1.00 -31.38 -0.46
CA LEU A 104 0.97 -32.24 0.72
C LEU A 104 1.29 -33.69 0.37
N ARG A 105 0.66 -34.24 -0.68
CA ARG A 105 1.01 -35.60 -1.14
C ARG A 105 2.47 -35.72 -1.60
N SER A 106 3.05 -34.65 -2.15
CA SER A 106 4.46 -34.63 -2.53
C SER A 106 5.38 -34.70 -1.32
N LEU A 107 5.03 -33.99 -0.24
CA LEU A 107 5.77 -34.03 1.01
C LEU A 107 5.66 -35.40 1.68
N ASP A 108 4.46 -36.00 1.69
CA ASP A 108 4.25 -37.36 2.21
C ASP A 108 5.07 -38.39 1.40
N ALA A 109 5.10 -38.27 0.07
CA ALA A 109 5.88 -39.15 -0.79
C ALA A 109 7.40 -38.99 -0.58
N ILE A 110 7.87 -37.77 -0.34
CA ILE A 110 9.29 -37.49 -0.01
C ILE A 110 9.63 -38.04 1.38
N ALA A 111 8.74 -37.88 2.37
CA ALA A 111 8.93 -38.43 3.70
C ALA A 111 9.02 -39.97 3.67
N ALA A 112 8.12 -40.63 2.92
CA ALA A 112 8.14 -42.07 2.71
C ALA A 112 9.41 -42.53 1.95
N ALA A 113 9.85 -41.78 0.93
CA ALA A 113 11.09 -42.08 0.20
C ALA A 113 12.36 -41.84 1.06
N GLY A 114 12.29 -40.90 2.00
CA GLY A 114 13.37 -40.60 2.95
C GLY A 114 13.61 -41.70 3.98
N GLU A 115 12.59 -42.50 4.31
CA GLU A 115 12.74 -43.67 5.19
C GLU A 115 13.43 -44.86 4.49
N GLU A 116 13.32 -44.98 3.17
CA GLU A 116 13.94 -46.07 2.41
C GLU A 116 15.41 -45.79 2.01
N THR A 117 15.88 -44.55 2.16
CA THR A 117 17.28 -44.16 1.85
C THR A 117 18.18 -44.13 3.09
N GLY A 118 17.67 -44.57 4.25
CA GLY A 118 18.41 -44.67 5.51
C GLY A 118 19.07 -46.04 5.78
N GLY A 119 19.01 -46.98 4.84
CA GLY A 119 19.64 -48.30 4.93
C GLY A 119 20.85 -48.41 4.01
N ASP A 120 22.04 -48.55 4.59
CA ASP A 120 23.35 -48.80 3.94
C ASP A 120 24.10 -47.58 3.38
N VAL A 121 24.63 -46.75 4.29
CA VAL A 121 25.96 -46.16 4.07
C VAL A 121 26.87 -46.69 5.17
N GLY A 122 27.66 -47.70 4.80
CA GLY A 122 28.69 -48.30 5.62
C GLY A 122 29.67 -47.28 6.21
N THR A 123 29.78 -47.37 7.52
CA THR A 123 30.90 -46.99 8.38
C THR A 123 32.28 -47.05 7.71
N ALA A 124 32.98 -45.93 7.58
CA ALA A 124 34.45 -45.84 7.75
C ALA A 124 34.97 -44.38 7.85
N GLY A 125 35.36 -43.98 9.06
CA GLY A 125 36.31 -42.88 9.35
C GLY A 125 35.73 -41.47 9.29
N GLY A 126 35.87 -40.59 10.29
CA GLY A 126 36.60 -40.63 11.53
C GLY A 126 36.54 -39.23 12.16
N ALA A 127 36.61 -39.20 13.50
CA ALA A 127 36.97 -38.06 14.35
C ALA A 127 36.04 -36.82 14.40
N SER A 128 35.13 -36.84 15.38
CA SER A 128 35.05 -35.89 16.51
C SER A 128 35.73 -34.51 16.35
N ALA A 129 34.92 -33.44 16.40
CA ALA A 129 35.22 -32.28 17.24
C ALA A 129 33.92 -31.56 17.63
N THR A 130 33.67 -31.59 18.94
CA THR A 130 32.74 -30.79 19.72
C THR A 130 32.82 -29.29 19.46
N GLY A 131 31.67 -28.60 19.57
CA GLY A 131 31.60 -27.38 20.37
C GLY A 131 31.28 -26.08 19.63
N ALA A 132 30.09 -25.57 19.96
CA ALA A 132 29.80 -24.17 20.29
C ALA A 132 29.98 -23.09 19.20
N GLY A 133 28.87 -22.42 18.91
CA GLY A 133 28.83 -21.26 18.04
C GLY A 133 29.62 -20.07 18.57
N SER A 134 30.10 -19.26 17.63
CA SER A 134 30.41 -17.84 17.84
C SER A 134 30.55 -17.16 16.48
N TRP A 135 29.60 -16.29 16.17
CA TRP A 135 29.60 -15.42 15.00
C TRP A 135 30.49 -14.21 15.29
N ALA A 136 31.80 -14.43 15.30
CA ALA A 136 32.76 -13.34 15.42
C ALA A 136 33.06 -12.78 14.02
N LEU A 137 32.45 -11.62 13.72
CA LEU A 137 32.87 -10.76 12.62
C LEU A 137 34.32 -10.32 12.86
N THR A 138 35.26 -10.86 12.06
CA THR A 138 36.57 -10.25 11.90
C THR A 138 36.55 -9.36 10.67
N ALA A 139 36.47 -8.06 10.94
CA ALA A 139 36.72 -7.00 9.97
C ALA A 139 38.21 -6.94 9.58
N GLY A 140 38.49 -6.49 8.35
CA GLY A 140 39.82 -6.20 7.81
C GLY A 140 40.27 -7.27 6.80
N ALA A 141 40.76 -6.98 5.60
CA ALA A 141 41.34 -5.77 5.06
C ALA A 141 41.31 -5.84 3.50
N PRO A 142 41.45 -4.70 2.81
CA PRO A 142 41.39 -4.58 1.36
C PRO A 142 42.75 -4.90 0.71
N GLY A 143 42.73 -5.35 -0.54
CA GLY A 143 43.89 -5.20 -1.42
C GLY A 143 44.22 -6.40 -2.30
N ALA A 144 44.19 -6.11 -3.60
CA ALA A 144 45.23 -6.47 -4.56
C ALA A 144 45.25 -7.88 -5.17
N ASP A 145 44.99 -7.86 -6.48
CA ASP A 145 45.87 -8.36 -7.54
C ASP A 145 45.70 -9.81 -8.03
N ARG A 146 45.88 -9.91 -9.36
CA ARG A 146 46.23 -11.06 -10.21
C ARG A 146 45.13 -11.94 -10.83
N SER A 147 44.96 -11.67 -12.12
CA SER A 147 45.29 -12.56 -13.23
C SER A 147 44.46 -13.83 -13.46
N ASP A 148 43.79 -13.82 -14.62
CA ASP A 148 43.75 -14.88 -15.64
C ASP A 148 44.19 -16.29 -15.20
N ASP A 149 43.21 -17.15 -14.93
CA ASP A 149 43.30 -18.58 -15.17
C ASP A 149 41.88 -19.15 -15.31
N GLY A 150 41.63 -19.89 -16.39
CA GLY A 150 40.34 -20.46 -16.79
C GLY A 150 39.79 -21.49 -15.80
N GLY A 151 39.13 -21.00 -14.76
CA GLY A 151 38.44 -21.81 -13.75
C GLY A 151 37.00 -22.12 -14.14
N MET A 152 36.74 -23.38 -14.46
CA MET A 152 35.40 -23.98 -14.55
C MET A 152 34.58 -23.61 -13.30
N LEU A 153 33.47 -22.88 -13.46
CA LEU A 153 32.62 -22.48 -12.34
C LEU A 153 31.89 -23.72 -11.76
N PRO A 154 31.76 -23.85 -10.42
CA PRO A 154 31.04 -24.96 -9.80
C PRO A 154 29.55 -24.99 -10.17
N ALA A 155 28.99 -26.19 -10.39
CA ALA A 155 27.61 -26.40 -10.86
C ALA A 155 26.50 -26.01 -9.85
N HIS A 156 26.84 -25.63 -8.61
CA HIS A 156 25.87 -25.09 -7.66
C HIS A 156 26.51 -23.97 -6.82
N ASN A 157 25.72 -22.92 -6.59
CA ASN A 157 26.05 -21.65 -5.92
C ASN A 157 26.74 -20.59 -6.80
N VAL A 158 25.99 -20.07 -7.79
CA VAL A 158 26.29 -18.79 -8.45
C VAL A 158 25.74 -17.66 -7.58
N ARG A 159 26.60 -16.76 -7.09
CA ARG A 159 26.15 -15.50 -6.49
C ARG A 159 25.82 -14.52 -7.62
N VAL A 160 24.55 -14.16 -7.76
CA VAL A 160 24.10 -13.14 -8.70
C VAL A 160 24.68 -11.79 -8.26
N LEU A 161 25.56 -11.20 -9.08
CA LEU A 161 25.91 -9.78 -8.94
C LEU A 161 24.68 -8.98 -9.34
N LYS A 162 24.15 -8.19 -8.39
CA LYS A 162 23.04 -7.28 -8.65
C LYS A 162 23.58 -6.16 -9.55
N ALA A 163 23.11 -6.08 -10.78
CA ALA A 163 23.35 -4.93 -11.63
C ALA A 163 22.76 -3.69 -10.94
N GLU A 164 23.53 -2.61 -10.90
CA GLU A 164 23.08 -1.28 -10.48
C GLU A 164 21.81 -0.90 -11.28
N PRO A 165 20.85 -0.20 -10.67
CA PRO A 165 19.61 0.16 -11.34
C PRO A 165 19.90 1.06 -12.55
N GLU A 166 19.42 0.65 -13.73
CA GLU A 166 19.36 1.56 -14.86
C GLU A 166 18.43 2.72 -14.50
N GLN A 167 19.02 3.90 -14.60
CA GLN A 167 18.44 5.22 -14.52
C GLN A 167 17.30 5.28 -15.55
N SER A 168 16.05 5.29 -15.07
CA SER A 168 14.91 5.69 -15.89
C SER A 168 14.71 7.18 -15.66
N ASP A 169 15.18 7.94 -16.65
CA ASP A 169 14.73 9.31 -16.89
C ASP A 169 13.31 9.21 -17.45
N ASP A 170 12.32 9.55 -16.65
CA ASP A 170 11.05 10.10 -17.14
C ASP A 170 10.66 11.24 -16.19
N ASP A 171 11.11 12.43 -16.58
CA ASP A 171 10.53 13.70 -16.19
C ASP A 171 9.08 13.75 -16.70
N ASP A 172 8.12 13.88 -15.79
CA ASP A 172 6.97 14.73 -16.08
C ASP A 172 6.61 15.52 -14.81
N ASP A 173 6.68 16.83 -15.03
CA ASP A 173 6.55 17.95 -14.12
C ASP A 173 5.12 18.13 -13.59
N ASP A 174 5.07 18.82 -12.46
CA ASP A 174 3.99 19.70 -12.02
C ASP A 174 2.69 19.11 -11.43
N SER A 175 2.69 18.99 -10.10
CA SER A 175 1.70 19.76 -9.33
C SER A 175 2.28 20.11 -7.96
N GLY A 176 2.91 21.28 -7.91
CA GLY A 176 2.91 22.06 -6.69
C GLY A 176 1.48 22.42 -6.34
N ASP A 177 0.88 21.70 -5.41
CA ASP A 177 -0.23 22.20 -4.61
C ASP A 177 0.11 21.99 -3.13
N ASP A 178 0.69 23.06 -2.61
CA ASP A 178 0.66 23.49 -1.22
C ASP A 178 0.04 22.49 -0.23
N LEU A 179 0.93 21.81 0.50
CA LEU A 179 0.63 21.29 1.82
C LEU A 179 0.34 22.47 2.79
N THR A 180 -0.75 23.19 2.59
CA THR A 180 -1.36 24.11 3.57
C THR A 180 -2.11 23.30 4.64
N GLY A 181 -1.46 22.29 5.17
CA GLY A 181 -1.77 21.67 6.44
C GLY A 181 -0.62 21.97 7.37
N ASP A 182 -0.45 23.25 7.75
CA ASP A 182 0.42 23.66 8.86
C ASP A 182 -0.16 23.05 10.15
N VAL A 183 0.05 21.74 10.32
CA VAL A 183 -0.18 21.02 11.57
C VAL A 183 0.90 21.55 12.49
N PRO A 184 0.56 22.38 13.49
CA PRO A 184 1.59 23.03 14.25
C PRO A 184 2.35 21.97 15.04
N ASP A 185 3.64 21.84 14.74
CA ASP A 185 4.49 20.85 15.40
C ASP A 185 4.40 21.02 16.93
N ARG A 186 4.59 19.92 17.66
CA ARG A 186 4.55 19.92 19.14
C ARG A 186 5.39 21.04 19.76
N ASN A 187 6.50 21.38 19.11
CA ASN A 187 7.40 22.45 19.54
C ASN A 187 6.82 23.85 19.31
N PHE A 188 6.07 24.06 18.22
CA PHE A 188 5.35 25.31 17.96
C PHE A 188 4.23 25.55 18.99
N VAL A 189 3.43 24.51 19.27
CA VAL A 189 2.36 24.60 20.27
C VAL A 189 2.92 24.92 21.66
N LYS A 190 4.05 24.29 22.01
CA LYS A 190 4.74 24.54 23.27
C LYS A 190 5.29 25.97 23.37
N ALA A 191 5.94 26.46 22.33
CA ALA A 191 6.47 27.83 22.28
C ALA A 191 5.36 28.88 22.39
N ALA A 192 4.25 28.69 21.68
CA ALA A 192 3.10 29.60 21.72
C ALA A 192 2.40 29.61 23.11
N ALA A 193 2.39 28.47 23.81
CA ALA A 193 1.86 28.38 25.17
C ALA A 193 2.76 29.13 26.17
N GLU A 194 4.08 28.93 26.11
CA GLU A 194 5.04 29.62 26.98
C GLU A 194 5.03 31.14 26.74
N GLU A 195 4.88 31.58 25.48
CA GLU A 195 4.77 33.00 25.17
C GLU A 195 3.52 33.63 25.79
N LYS A 196 2.36 32.98 25.68
CA LYS A 196 1.11 33.45 26.31
C LYS A 196 1.22 33.52 27.83
N GLU A 197 1.88 32.54 28.44
CA GLU A 197 2.09 32.53 29.89
C GLU A 197 3.01 33.68 30.32
N SER A 198 4.12 33.89 29.60
CA SER A 198 5.04 35.00 29.88
C SER A 198 4.38 36.38 29.73
N ARG A 199 3.48 36.52 28.75
CA ARG A 199 2.70 37.75 28.53
C ARG A 199 1.70 37.99 29.63
N ALA A 200 0.97 36.96 30.08
CA ALA A 200 0.03 37.06 31.19
C ALA A 200 0.74 37.41 32.52
N VAL A 201 1.93 36.86 32.76
CA VAL A 201 2.75 37.21 33.94
C VAL A 201 3.22 38.66 33.88
N ARG A 202 3.66 39.15 32.71
CA ARG A 202 4.04 40.56 32.52
C ARG A 202 2.87 41.52 32.69
N GLU A 203 1.67 41.15 32.27
CA GLU A 203 0.46 41.96 32.47
C GLU A 203 0.05 41.99 33.96
N ARG A 204 0.20 40.87 34.68
CA ARG A 204 -0.04 40.83 36.14
C ARG A 204 0.97 41.61 36.97
N GLN A 205 2.20 41.78 36.49
CA GLN A 205 3.22 42.60 37.17
C GLN A 205 3.07 44.11 36.90
N LYS A 206 2.24 44.49 35.91
CA LYS A 206 1.96 45.88 35.55
C LYS A 206 0.64 46.40 36.14
N ALA A 207 -0.16 45.55 36.76
CA ALA A 207 -1.36 45.89 37.53
C ALA A 207 -1.02 45.99 39.02
#